data_AF-A0A535HHL4-F1
#
_entry.id   AF-A0A535HHL4-F1
#
_cell.length_a   1.000
_cell.length_b   1.000
_cell.length_c   1.000
_cell.angle_alpha   90.00
_cell.angle_beta   90.00
_cell.angle_gamma   90.00
#
_symmetry.space_group_name_H-M   'P 1'
#
loop_
_entity.id
_entity.type
_entity.pdbx_description
1 polymer ?
#
loop_
_entity_poly.entity_id
_entity_poly.type
_entity_poly.pdbx_seq_one_letter_code
_entity_poly.pdbx_strand_id
1 'polypeptide(L)'
;MSASTRILDPICDMVVDLADARDQGLTIERSEREYAFCSQGCLVKFAKSPPSYVGKVSAWLDADTRTEHAHPPTAAGAVPAIDAGMRDWYNSCRCCLSDAHPEVVKILDAEKATPTGP
;
A
#
# COMPACT_ATOMS: atom_id res chain seq x y z
N MET A 1 -22.90 -17.05 -5.31
CA MET A 1 -21.57 -16.46 -5.59
C MET A 1 -21.31 -15.46 -4.48
N SER A 2 -20.61 -15.87 -3.43
CA SER A 2 -20.31 -14.99 -2.28
C SER A 2 -19.34 -13.91 -2.72
N ALA A 3 -19.66 -12.65 -2.42
CA ALA A 3 -18.72 -11.55 -2.56
C ALA A 3 -17.70 -11.66 -1.43
N SER A 4 -16.48 -12.06 -1.76
CA SER A 4 -15.36 -12.18 -0.83
C SER A 4 -14.76 -10.81 -0.50
N THR A 5 -15.34 -10.14 0.51
CA THR A 5 -14.81 -8.88 1.03
C THR A 5 -13.61 -9.18 1.92
N ARG A 6 -12.40 -8.83 1.46
CA ARG A 6 -11.19 -9.00 2.26
C ARG A 6 -10.98 -7.80 3.17
N ILE A 7 -10.49 -8.05 4.38
CA ILE A 7 -10.19 -7.02 5.38
C ILE A 7 -8.91 -7.41 6.14
N LEU A 8 -8.12 -6.41 6.51
CA LEU A 8 -6.92 -6.61 7.32
C LEU A 8 -7.29 -6.82 8.79
N ASP A 9 -6.77 -7.90 9.39
CA ASP A 9 -6.72 -8.09 10.84
C ASP A 9 -5.66 -7.13 11.42
N PRO A 10 -6.04 -6.11 12.19
CA PRO A 10 -5.11 -5.10 12.68
C PRO A 10 -4.16 -5.61 13.78
N ILE A 11 -4.38 -6.82 14.31
CA ILE A 11 -3.58 -7.40 15.38
C ILE A 11 -2.35 -8.13 14.81
N CYS A 12 -2.52 -8.81 13.67
CA CYS A 12 -1.49 -9.66 13.09
C CYS A 12 -1.13 -9.30 11.64
N ASP A 13 -1.78 -8.29 11.07
CA ASP A 13 -1.59 -7.82 9.69
C ASP A 13 -1.92 -8.89 8.63
N MET A 14 -2.80 -9.83 8.99
CA MET A 14 -3.27 -10.88 8.08
C MET A 14 -4.54 -10.43 7.37
N VAL A 15 -4.59 -10.59 6.04
CA VAL A 15 -5.79 -10.32 5.25
C VAL A 15 -6.72 -11.53 5.34
N VAL A 16 -7.94 -11.32 5.82
CA VAL A 16 -8.96 -12.35 6.01
C VAL A 16 -10.23 -12.00 5.25
N ASP A 17 -11.03 -13.00 4.91
CA ASP A 17 -12.33 -12.80 4.28
C ASP A 17 -13.39 -12.54 5.35
N LEU A 18 -14.13 -11.44 5.18
CA LEU A 18 -15.17 -10.98 6.11
C LEU A 18 -16.32 -11.97 6.19
N ALA A 19 -16.70 -12.60 5.08
CA ALA A 19 -17.78 -13.59 5.06
C ALA A 19 -17.35 -14.85 5.80
N ASP A 20 -16.16 -15.38 5.51
CA ASP A 20 -15.60 -16.53 6.25
C ASP A 20 -15.47 -16.25 7.75
N ALA A 21 -14.93 -15.09 8.11
CA ALA A 21 -14.79 -14.72 9.52
C ALA A 21 -16.17 -14.58 10.19
N ARG A 22 -17.17 -14.06 9.48
CA ARG A 22 -18.54 -13.95 9.99
C ARG A 22 -19.17 -15.32 10.22
N ASP A 23 -19.03 -16.25 9.28
CA ASP A 23 -19.48 -17.65 9.42
C ASP A 23 -18.79 -18.34 10.60
N GLN A 24 -17.53 -17.99 10.88
CA GLN A 24 -16.76 -18.50 12.02
C GLN A 24 -17.03 -17.76 13.34
N GLY A 25 -17.81 -16.67 13.34
CA GLY A 25 -18.03 -15.84 14.52
C GLY A 25 -16.79 -15.06 14.99
N LEU A 26 -15.85 -14.82 14.08
CA LEU A 26 -14.61 -14.07 14.27
C LEU A 26 -14.73 -12.62 13.78
N THR A 27 -15.92 -12.04 13.86
CA THR A 27 -16.17 -10.63 13.53
C THR A 27 -16.63 -9.83 14.73
N ILE A 28 -16.36 -8.53 14.72
CA ILE A 28 -16.91 -7.57 15.67
C ILE A 28 -17.52 -6.42 14.88
N GLU A 29 -18.82 -6.21 15.08
CA GLU A 29 -19.52 -5.02 14.59
C GLU A 29 -19.25 -3.83 15.52
N ARG A 30 -18.83 -2.70 14.95
CA ARG A 30 -18.61 -1.42 15.66
C ARG A 30 -19.29 -0.29 14.90
N SER A 31 -19.47 0.85 15.58
CA SER A 31 -20.09 2.06 15.01
C SER A 31 -19.46 2.55 13.72
N GLU A 32 -18.17 2.25 13.50
CA GLU A 32 -17.44 2.64 12.29
C GLU A 32 -17.61 1.62 11.16
N ARG A 33 -17.51 0.32 11.50
CA ARG A 33 -17.60 -0.81 10.57
C ARG A 33 -17.58 -2.16 11.28
N GLU A 34 -17.82 -3.20 10.51
CA GLU A 34 -17.50 -4.59 10.87
C GLU A 34 -15.99 -4.87 10.65
N TYR A 35 -15.38 -5.51 11.65
CA TYR A 35 -14.00 -5.97 11.65
C TYR A 35 -13.96 -7.49 11.63
N ALA A 36 -13.00 -8.08 10.91
CA ALA A 36 -12.75 -9.52 10.96
C ALA A 36 -11.36 -9.83 11.51
N PHE A 37 -11.24 -11.00 12.12
CA PHE A 37 -10.01 -11.46 12.77
C PHE A 37 -9.64 -12.84 12.28
N CYS A 38 -8.34 -13.13 12.20
CA CYS A 38 -7.87 -14.46 11.80
C CYS A 38 -8.13 -15.53 12.85
N SER A 39 -8.32 -15.12 14.11
CA SER A 39 -8.51 -16.02 15.24
C SER A 39 -9.19 -15.32 16.41
N GLN A 40 -9.73 -16.12 17.32
CA GLN A 40 -10.36 -15.62 18.53
C GLN A 40 -9.38 -14.86 19.45
N GLY A 41 -8.08 -15.18 19.39
CA GLY A 41 -7.04 -14.45 20.11
C GLY A 41 -6.85 -13.02 19.61
N CYS A 42 -6.95 -12.79 18.29
CA CYS A 42 -6.93 -11.46 17.70
C CYS A 42 -8.19 -10.67 18.08
N LEU A 43 -9.36 -11.32 18.01
CA LEU A 43 -10.63 -10.72 18.42
C LEU A 43 -10.58 -10.20 19.86
N VAL A 44 -10.09 -11.02 20.80
CA VAL A 44 -9.99 -10.64 22.22
C VAL A 44 -8.98 -9.49 22.44
N LYS A 45 -7.86 -9.48 21.70
CA LYS A 45 -6.88 -8.38 21.77
C LYS A 45 -7.48 -7.07 21.26
N PHE A 46 -8.19 -7.13 20.14
CA PHE A 46 -8.87 -5.97 19.59
C PHE A 46 -9.94 -5.44 20.56
N ALA A 47 -10.72 -6.31 21.19
CA ALA A 47 -11.73 -5.93 22.18
C ALA A 47 -11.13 -5.18 23.38
N LYS A 48 -9.87 -5.46 23.76
CA LYS A 48 -9.17 -4.77 24.86
C LYS A 48 -8.64 -3.39 24.49
N SER A 49 -8.23 -3.17 23.25
CA SER A 49 -7.67 -1.87 22.83
C SER A 49 -8.10 -1.46 21.42
N PRO A 50 -9.40 -1.29 21.13
CA PRO A 50 -9.89 -0.97 19.79
C PRO A 50 -9.32 0.29 19.14
N PRO A 51 -9.23 1.46 19.82
CA PRO A 51 -8.91 2.72 19.14
C PRO A 51 -7.51 2.76 18.55
N SER A 52 -6.58 1.93 19.05
CA SER A 52 -5.22 1.80 18.50
C SER A 52 -5.18 1.05 17.16
N TYR A 53 -6.22 0.30 16.83
CA TYR A 53 -6.25 -0.62 15.69
C TYR A 53 -7.20 -0.17 14.57
N VAL A 54 -8.26 0.55 14.94
CA VAL A 54 -9.27 1.11 14.03
C VAL A 54 -8.64 1.88 12.86
N GLY A 55 -7.73 2.83 13.15
CA GLY A 55 -7.11 3.66 12.11
C GLY A 55 -6.29 2.87 11.09
N LYS A 56 -5.71 1.74 11.51
CA LYS A 56 -4.91 0.85 10.65
C LYS A 56 -5.77 0.14 9.62
N VAL A 57 -6.92 -0.38 10.05
CA VAL A 57 -7.87 -1.08 9.17
C VAL A 57 -8.48 -0.12 8.16
N SER A 58 -8.87 1.08 8.60
CA SER A 58 -9.39 2.11 7.70
C SER A 58 -8.36 2.47 6.62
N ALA A 59 -7.12 2.77 7.02
CA ALA A 59 -6.04 3.05 6.07
C ALA A 59 -5.80 1.88 5.10
N TRP A 60 -5.90 0.64 5.56
CA TRP A 60 -5.76 -0.53 4.69
C TRP A 60 -6.93 -0.67 3.71
N LEU A 61 -8.18 -0.42 4.12
CA LEU A 61 -9.35 -0.50 3.22
C LEU A 61 -9.37 0.64 2.19
N ASP A 62 -8.94 1.84 2.59
CA ASP A 62 -8.70 2.97 1.68
C ASP A 62 -7.54 2.68 0.71
N ALA A 63 -6.60 1.82 1.11
CA ALA A 63 -5.51 1.35 0.27
C ALA A 63 -5.89 0.14 -0.59
N ASP A 64 -6.72 -0.80 -0.15
CA ASP A 64 -7.11 -2.00 -0.92
C ASP A 64 -8.03 -1.65 -2.11
N THR A 65 -8.81 -0.56 -1.97
CA THR A 65 -9.51 0.07 -3.11
C THR A 65 -8.57 0.78 -4.10
N ARG A 66 -7.29 0.93 -3.75
CA ARG A 66 -6.18 1.25 -4.64
C ARG A 66 -5.31 0.00 -4.79
N THR A 67 -5.71 -0.91 -5.68
CA THR A 67 -4.74 -1.88 -6.20
C THR A 67 -3.49 -1.12 -6.62
N GLU A 68 -2.36 -1.58 -6.08
CA GLU A 68 -0.97 -1.23 -6.39
C GLU A 68 -0.26 -0.34 -5.36
N HIS A 69 0.95 -0.79 -5.02
CA HIS A 69 1.93 -0.12 -4.17
C HIS A 69 1.86 1.40 -4.33
N ALA A 70 1.33 2.07 -3.30
CA ALA A 70 1.26 3.53 -3.25
C ALA A 70 2.67 4.11 -3.11
N HIS A 71 3.37 4.26 -4.23
CA HIS A 71 4.14 5.48 -4.45
C HIS A 71 3.14 6.56 -4.87
N PRO A 72 3.29 7.81 -4.39
CA PRO A 72 2.30 8.86 -4.62
C PRO A 72 1.98 9.02 -6.11
N PRO A 73 0.69 9.14 -6.50
CA PRO A 73 0.31 9.27 -7.90
C PRO A 73 0.78 10.64 -8.37
N THR A 74 1.85 10.66 -9.15
CA THR A 74 2.20 11.85 -9.93
C THR A 74 1.62 11.66 -11.32
N ALA A 75 0.77 12.60 -11.71
CA ALA A 75 -0.19 12.57 -12.81
C ALA A 75 0.29 11.92 -14.11
N ALA A 76 -0.64 11.17 -14.73
CA ALA A 76 -0.53 10.61 -16.06
C ALA A 76 -0.26 11.65 -17.16
N GLY A 77 0.62 11.31 -18.10
CA GLY A 77 0.50 11.75 -19.48
C GLY A 77 1.37 12.92 -19.95
N ALA A 78 2.25 13.46 -19.11
CA ALA A 78 3.34 14.32 -19.55
C ALA A 78 4.61 13.84 -18.86
N VAL A 79 5.74 13.78 -19.60
CA VAL A 79 7.05 13.42 -19.02
C VAL A 79 7.24 14.28 -17.77
N PRO A 80 7.20 13.71 -16.55
CA PRO A 80 7.29 14.51 -15.35
C PRO A 80 8.66 15.21 -15.37
N ALA A 81 8.68 16.47 -14.91
CA ALA A 81 9.94 17.13 -14.64
C ALA A 81 10.77 16.22 -13.73
N ILE A 82 12.01 15.95 -14.10
CA ILE A 82 12.91 15.08 -13.34
C ILE A 82 13.14 15.72 -11.96
N ASP A 83 12.40 15.27 -10.95
CA ASP A 83 12.49 15.79 -9.58
C ASP A 83 13.62 15.10 -8.78
N ALA A 84 13.84 15.57 -7.55
CA ALA A 84 14.89 15.05 -6.67
C ALA A 84 14.68 13.57 -6.31
N GLY A 85 13.43 13.13 -6.16
CA GLY A 85 13.09 11.74 -5.87
C GLY A 85 13.39 10.82 -7.05
N MET A 86 13.12 11.28 -8.27
CA MET A 86 13.45 10.54 -9.49
C MET A 86 14.97 10.37 -9.67
N ARG A 87 15.77 11.38 -9.29
CA ARG A 87 17.24 11.28 -9.26
C ARG A 87 17.74 10.34 -8.16
N ASP A 88 17.15 10.37 -6.96
CA ASP A 88 17.54 9.48 -5.87
C ASP A 88 17.24 8.01 -6.22
N TRP A 89 16.07 7.75 -6.80
CA TRP A 89 15.69 6.42 -7.27
C TRP A 89 16.61 5.91 -8.39
N TYR A 90 17.02 6.77 -9.32
CA TYR A 90 18.03 6.44 -10.33
C TYR A 90 19.36 6.01 -9.71
N ASN A 91 19.84 6.71 -8.67
CA ASN A 91 21.10 6.36 -8.01
C ASN A 91 20.97 5.06 -7.19
N SER A 92 19.79 4.79 -6.61
CA SER A 92 19.56 3.62 -5.75
C SER A 92 19.25 2.34 -6.54
N CYS A 93 18.38 2.40 -7.56
CA CYS A 93 17.86 1.23 -8.29
C CYS A 93 17.62 1.52 -9.77
N ARG A 94 18.69 1.86 -10.51
CA ARG A 94 18.64 2.21 -11.94
C ARG A 94 17.93 1.21 -12.85
N CYS A 95 18.08 -0.09 -12.60
CA CYS A 95 17.46 -1.15 -13.40
C CYS A 95 15.93 -1.10 -13.33
N CYS A 96 15.36 -0.82 -12.15
CA CYS A 96 13.93 -0.77 -11.93
C CYS A 96 13.31 0.52 -12.51
N LEU A 97 14.04 1.64 -12.43
CA LEU A 97 13.60 2.90 -13.04
C LEU A 97 13.61 2.84 -14.57
N SER A 98 14.53 2.07 -15.16
CA SER A 98 14.59 1.87 -16.63
C SER A 98 13.38 1.10 -17.17
N ASP A 99 12.87 0.14 -16.38
CA ASP A 99 11.68 -0.65 -16.71
C ASP A 99 10.39 0.20 -16.65
N ALA A 100 10.25 1.00 -15.59
CA ALA A 100 9.07 1.84 -15.38
C ALA A 100 9.07 3.13 -16.22
N HIS A 101 10.23 3.76 -16.41
CA HIS A 101 10.37 5.08 -17.07
C HIS A 101 11.62 5.16 -17.96
N PRO A 102 11.62 4.50 -19.14
CA PRO A 102 12.78 4.48 -20.03
C PRO A 102 13.20 5.87 -20.55
N GLU A 103 12.25 6.80 -20.73
CA GLU A 103 12.54 8.16 -21.22
C GLU A 103 13.24 9.04 -20.16
N VAL A 104 12.84 8.91 -18.89
CA VAL A 104 13.48 9.57 -17.73
C VAL A 104 14.93 9.14 -17.60
N VAL A 105 15.15 7.83 -17.74
CA VAL A 105 16.47 7.20 -17.67
C VAL A 105 17.42 7.76 -18.72
N LYS A 106 16.98 7.89 -19.98
CA LYS A 106 17.81 8.43 -21.06
C LYS A 106 18.30 9.85 -20.78
N ILE A 107 17.45 10.68 -20.17
CA ILE A 107 17.80 12.05 -19.78
C ILE A 107 18.84 12.04 -18.65
N LEU A 108 18.64 11.21 -17.62
CA LEU A 108 19.56 11.08 -16.49
C LEU A 108 20.92 10.47 -16.89
N ASP A 109 20.95 9.51 -17.82
CA ASP A 109 22.21 9.01 -18.40
C ASP A 109 22.95 10.11 -19.15
N ALA A 110 22.25 10.93 -19.94
CA ALA A 110 22.85 12.04 -20.65
C ALA A 110 23.42 13.09 -19.67
N GLU A 111 22.71 13.39 -18.56
CA GLU A 111 23.23 14.24 -17.48
C GLU A 111 24.52 13.66 -16.86
N LYS A 112 24.58 12.33 -16.62
CA LYS A 112 25.78 11.67 -16.06
C LYS A 112 26.93 11.52 -17.05
N ALA A 113 26.63 11.33 -18.34
CA ALA A 113 27.61 11.16 -19.41
C ALA A 113 28.24 12.48 -19.86
N THR A 114 27.71 13.62 -19.42
CA THR A 114 28.29 14.94 -19.66
C THR A 114 29.15 15.31 -18.45
N PRO A 115 30.48 15.05 -18.47
CA PRO A 115 31.35 15.52 -17.40
C PRO A 115 31.48 17.04 -17.55
N THR A 116 30.72 17.79 -16.75
CA THR A 116 31.04 19.21 -16.50
C THR A 116 32.27 19.26 -15.61
N GLY A 117 33.44 19.04 -16.21
CA GLY A 117 34.74 19.26 -15.59
C GLY A 117 35.30 20.63 -16.01
N PRO A 118 35.91 21.35 -15.08
CA PRO A 118 37.30 21.78 -15.26
C PRO A 118 38.28 20.90 -14.47
#